data_AF-A0A2G9YW98-F1
#
_entry.id   AF-A0A2G9YW98-F1
#
_cell.length_a   1.000
_cell.length_b   1.000
_cell.length_c   1.000
_cell.angle_alpha   90.00
_cell.angle_beta   90.00
_cell.angle_gamma   90.00
#
_symmetry.space_group_name_H-M   'P 1'
#
loop_
_entity.id
_entity.type
_entity.pdbx_description
1 polymer ?
#
loop_
_entity_poly.entity_id
_entity_poly.type
_entity_poly.pdbx_seq_one_letter_code
_entity_poly.pdbx_strand_id
1 'polypeptide(L)'
;MDKENLIQITADVYRLTLFFPKKEPLRYKMREIADEVLTAYLRAKNSPRKPEDCYKELLINLDVLDCYFEIAKKQNWLSVFDILKVQENYANLKK
;
A
#
# COMPACT_ATOMS: atom_id res chain seq x y z
N MET A 1 10.64 -10.63 -4.43
CA MET A 1 9.68 -9.96 -5.34
C MET A 1 10.44 -9.06 -6.31
N ASP A 2 9.92 -8.83 -7.52
CA ASP A 2 10.50 -7.87 -8.47
C ASP A 2 9.93 -6.46 -8.28
N LYS A 3 10.67 -5.45 -8.74
CA LYS A 3 10.28 -4.03 -8.66
C LYS A 3 8.93 -3.78 -9.35
N GLU A 4 8.71 -4.45 -10.46
CA GLU A 4 7.53 -4.38 -11.33
C GLU A 4 6.27 -4.79 -10.57
N ASN A 5 6.35 -5.80 -9.70
CA ASN A 5 5.23 -6.19 -8.87
C ASN A 5 4.84 -5.08 -7.89
N LEU A 6 5.82 -4.40 -7.27
CA LEU A 6 5.51 -3.33 -6.33
C LEU A 6 4.89 -2.12 -7.02
N ILE A 7 5.38 -1.78 -8.22
CA ILE A 7 4.79 -0.73 -9.06
C ILE A 7 3.33 -1.08 -9.40
N GLN A 8 3.05 -2.33 -9.76
CA GLN A 8 1.69 -2.78 -10.06
C GLN A 8 0.78 -2.66 -8.83
N ILE A 9 1.28 -3.02 -7.65
CA ILE A 9 0.52 -2.92 -6.41
C ILE A 9 0.21 -1.44 -6.08
N THR A 10 1.18 -0.54 -6.19
CA THR A 10 0.95 0.90 -6.01
C THR A 10 -0.09 1.41 -7.02
N ALA A 11 0.02 1.01 -8.30
CA ALA A 11 -0.96 1.37 -9.33
C ALA A 11 -2.37 0.85 -9.01
N ASP A 12 -2.50 -0.34 -8.44
CA ASP A 12 -3.78 -0.90 -8.01
C ASP A 12 -4.42 -0.06 -6.89
N VAL A 13 -3.63 0.42 -5.91
CA VAL A 13 -4.14 1.37 -4.90
C VAL A 13 -4.66 2.66 -5.56
N TYR A 14 -3.93 3.19 -6.54
CA TYR A 14 -4.38 4.37 -7.29
C TYR A 14 -5.71 4.13 -8.02
N ARG A 15 -5.90 2.93 -8.58
CA ARG A 15 -7.15 2.54 -9.24
C ARG A 15 -8.29 2.36 -8.25
N LEU A 16 -8.07 1.70 -7.12
CA LEU A 16 -9.10 1.50 -6.10
C LEU A 16 -9.60 2.83 -5.53
N THR A 17 -8.68 3.76 -5.28
CA THR A 17 -9.04 5.08 -4.77
C THR A 17 -9.85 5.94 -5.76
N LEU A 18 -10.08 5.49 -7.02
CA LEU A 18 -11.02 6.13 -7.95
C LEU A 18 -12.48 5.92 -7.56
N PHE A 19 -12.80 4.87 -6.81
CA PHE A 19 -14.17 4.58 -6.34
C PHE A 19 -14.59 5.48 -5.18
N PHE A 20 -13.67 6.28 -4.63
CA PHE A 20 -13.95 7.15 -3.50
C PHE A 20 -14.71 8.40 -3.96
N PRO A 21 -15.51 9.03 -3.08
CA PRO A 21 -16.11 10.32 -3.38
C PRO A 21 -15.07 11.35 -3.86
N LYS A 22 -15.44 12.21 -4.82
CA LYS A 22 -14.49 13.11 -5.54
C LYS A 22 -13.57 13.96 -4.65
N LYS A 23 -13.98 14.28 -3.42
CA LYS A 23 -13.24 15.14 -2.48
C LYS A 23 -12.87 14.41 -1.17
N GLU A 24 -12.95 13.09 -1.15
CA GLU A 24 -12.64 12.31 0.04
C GLU A 24 -11.14 12.42 0.39
N PRO A 25 -10.77 12.97 1.56
CA PRO A 25 -9.36 13.12 1.95
C PRO A 25 -8.58 11.81 2.01
N LEU A 26 -9.24 10.70 2.36
CA LEU A 26 -8.60 9.38 2.44
C LEU A 26 -8.01 8.93 1.09
N ARG A 27 -8.57 9.41 -0.03
CA ARG A 27 -8.08 9.14 -1.38
C ARG A 27 -6.61 9.48 -1.55
N TYR A 28 -6.21 10.68 -1.10
CA TYR A 28 -4.84 11.16 -1.26
C TYR A 28 -3.91 10.52 -0.24
N LYS A 29 -4.37 10.34 1.00
CA LYS A 29 -3.60 9.67 2.06
C LYS A 29 -3.23 8.23 1.69
N MET A 30 -4.17 7.45 1.12
CA MET A 30 -3.86 6.08 0.71
C MET A 30 -2.84 6.01 -0.43
N ARG A 31 -2.87 6.97 -1.35
CA ARG A 31 -1.89 7.06 -2.44
C ARG A 31 -0.50 7.40 -1.91
N GLU A 32 -0.43 8.39 -1.02
CA GLU A 32 0.80 8.77 -0.34
C GLU A 32 1.43 7.59 0.41
N ILE A 33 0.65 6.89 1.24
CA ILE A 33 1.16 5.70 1.95
C ILE A 33 1.60 4.59 0.97
N ALA A 34 0.89 4.37 -0.14
CA ALA A 34 1.32 3.40 -1.14
C ALA A 34 2.63 3.78 -1.85
N ASP A 35 2.87 5.08 -2.06
CA ASP A 35 4.13 5.61 -2.58
C ASP A 35 5.26 5.50 -1.55
N GLU A 36 4.95 5.67 -0.26
CA GLU A 36 5.89 5.44 0.84
C GLU A 36 6.28 3.95 0.97
N VAL A 37 5.34 3.01 0.81
CA VAL A 37 5.62 1.57 0.75
C VAL A 37 6.60 1.26 -0.40
N LEU A 38 6.36 1.80 -1.59
CA LEU A 38 7.25 1.67 -2.75
C LEU A 38 8.65 2.23 -2.44
N THR A 39 8.70 3.40 -1.84
CA THR A 39 9.95 4.08 -1.48
C THR A 39 10.74 3.31 -0.43
N ALA A 40 10.08 2.86 0.65
CA ALA A 40 10.70 2.09 1.73
C ALA A 40 11.29 0.77 1.21
N TYR A 41 10.58 0.06 0.33
CA TYR A 41 11.09 -1.15 -0.31
C TYR A 41 12.33 -0.88 -1.17
N LEU A 42 12.28 0.16 -2.02
CA LEU A 42 13.42 0.52 -2.87
C LEU A 42 14.64 0.93 -2.04
N ARG A 43 14.43 1.61 -0.91
CA ARG A 43 15.48 1.93 0.05
C ARG A 43 16.03 0.67 0.71
N ALA A 44 15.18 -0.23 1.20
CA ALA A 44 15.61 -1.49 1.82
C ALA A 44 16.44 -2.36 0.85
N LYS A 45 16.04 -2.41 -0.42
CA LYS A 45 16.75 -3.20 -1.46
C LYS A 45 18.10 -2.59 -1.86
N ASN A 46 18.20 -1.26 -1.90
CA ASN A 46 19.38 -0.55 -2.42
C ASN A 46 20.30 0.01 -1.33
N SER A 47 19.91 0.01 -0.05
CA SER A 47 20.70 0.61 1.04
C SER A 47 21.65 -0.40 1.66
N PRO A 48 22.98 -0.20 1.54
CA PRO A 48 23.96 -1.13 2.10
C PRO A 48 24.17 -0.95 3.63
N ARG A 49 23.57 0.07 4.25
CA ARG A 49 23.94 0.49 5.62
C ARG A 49 22.93 0.16 6.71
N LYS A 50 21.62 0.11 6.43
CA LYS A 50 20.57 -0.14 7.45
C LYS A 50 19.26 -0.71 6.85
N PRO A 51 19.26 -1.95 6.36
CA PRO A 51 18.05 -2.57 5.81
C PRO A 51 16.94 -2.75 6.85
N GLU A 52 17.29 -2.93 8.13
CA GLU A 52 16.34 -3.18 9.23
C GLU A 52 15.39 -2.00 9.48
N ASP A 53 15.92 -0.77 9.52
CA ASP A 53 15.11 0.45 9.71
C ASP A 53 14.14 0.66 8.54
N CYS A 54 14.62 0.43 7.30
CA CYS A 54 13.79 0.54 6.09
C CYS A 54 12.73 -0.56 6.03
N TYR A 55 13.03 -1.78 6.49
CA TYR A 55 12.06 -2.86 6.55
C TYR A 55 11.00 -2.59 7.62
N LYS A 56 11.39 -1.99 8.75
CA LYS A 56 10.44 -1.55 9.78
C LYS A 56 9.50 -0.45 9.26
N GLU A 57 10.03 0.55 8.55
CA GLU A 57 9.23 1.59 7.87
C GLU A 57 8.24 0.96 6.88
N LEU A 58 8.70 0.01 6.06
CA LEU A 58 7.85 -0.74 5.12
C LEU A 58 6.68 -1.43 5.84
N LEU A 59 6.95 -2.17 6.91
CA LEU A 59 5.91 -2.88 7.66
C LEU A 59 4.88 -1.93 8.28
N ILE A 60 5.34 -0.82 8.87
CA ILE A 60 4.45 0.20 9.45
C ILE A 60 3.53 0.78 8.37
N ASN A 61 4.09 1.14 7.21
CA ASN A 61 3.30 1.73 6.12
C ASN A 61 2.27 0.75 5.55
N LEU A 62 2.61 -0.55 5.48
CA LEU A 62 1.66 -1.59 5.11
C LEU A 62 0.51 -1.70 6.12
N ASP A 63 0.78 -1.67 7.42
CA ASP A 63 -0.25 -1.74 8.46
C ASP A 63 -1.16 -0.50 8.45
N VAL A 64 -0.61 0.69 8.20
CA VAL A 64 -1.38 1.92 8.02
C VAL A 64 -2.29 1.82 6.80
N LEU A 65 -1.79 1.29 5.68
CA LEU A 65 -2.56 1.14 4.46
C LEU A 65 -3.71 0.13 4.64
N ASP A 66 -3.47 -0.98 5.34
CA ASP A 66 -4.51 -1.95 5.71
C ASP A 66 -5.61 -1.30 6.54
N CYS A 67 -5.23 -0.46 7.52
CA CYS A 67 -6.21 0.28 8.31
C CYS A 67 -7.06 1.23 7.45
N TYR A 68 -6.48 1.86 6.43
CA TYR A 68 -7.22 2.71 5.49
C TYR A 68 -8.17 1.91 4.59
N PHE A 69 -7.79 0.71 4.16
CA PHE A 69 -8.70 -0.19 3.44
C PHE A 69 -9.91 -0.58 4.29
N GLU A 70 -9.73 -0.86 5.58
CA GLU A 70 -10.86 -1.15 6.48
C GLU A 70 -11.79 0.06 6.66
N ILE A 71 -11.27 1.29 6.64
CA ILE A 71 -12.11 2.49 6.62
C ILE A 71 -12.92 2.55 5.31
N ALA A 72 -12.26 2.40 4.15
CA ALA A 72 -12.93 2.43 2.85
C ALA A 72 -14.01 1.34 2.71
N LYS A 73 -13.76 0.16 3.27
CA LYS A 73 -14.72 -0.96 3.36
C LYS A 73 -15.94 -0.60 4.21
N LYS A 74 -15.75 -0.03 5.41
CA LYS A 74 -16.86 0.41 6.27
C LYS A 74 -17.74 1.48 5.63
N GLN A 75 -17.16 2.28 4.75
CA GLN A 75 -17.88 3.31 3.97
C GLN A 75 -18.52 2.75 2.69
N ASN A 76 -18.37 1.45 2.40
CA ASN A 76 -18.83 0.79 1.17
C ASN A 76 -18.25 1.41 -0.12
N TRP A 77 -17.05 1.98 -0.07
CA TRP A 77 -16.39 2.54 -1.27
C TRP A 77 -15.68 1.49 -2.11
N LEU A 78 -15.33 0.35 -1.51
CA LEU A 78 -14.62 -0.75 -2.14
C LEU A 78 -15.30 -2.08 -1.85
N SER A 79 -15.23 -3.00 -2.80
CA SER A 79 -15.63 -4.37 -2.55
C SER A 79 -14.59 -5.10 -1.70
N VAL A 80 -15.02 -6.09 -0.92
CA VAL A 80 -14.11 -6.94 -0.14
C VAL A 80 -13.13 -7.68 -1.05
N PHE A 81 -13.59 -8.09 -2.25
CA PHE A 81 -12.78 -8.82 -3.22
C PHE A 81 -11.62 -7.96 -3.75
N ASP A 82 -11.88 -6.69 -4.05
CA ASP A 82 -10.85 -5.75 -4.52
C ASP A 82 -9.77 -5.49 -3.48
N ILE A 83 -10.17 -5.41 -2.20
CA ILE A 83 -9.24 -5.23 -1.08
C ILE A 83 -8.38 -6.49 -0.90
N LEU A 84 -8.99 -7.67 -0.89
CA LEU A 84 -8.28 -8.94 -0.71
C LEU A 84 -7.19 -9.14 -1.77
N LYS A 85 -7.47 -8.81 -3.04
CA LYS A 85 -6.49 -8.93 -4.12
C LYS A 85 -5.23 -8.09 -3.86
N VAL A 86 -5.40 -6.87 -3.33
CA VAL A 86 -4.28 -5.99 -3.01
C VAL A 86 -3.56 -6.47 -1.74
N GLN A 87 -4.29 -6.92 -0.72
CA GLN A 87 -3.72 -7.44 0.52
C GLN A 87 -2.93 -8.75 0.32
N GLU A 88 -3.39 -9.66 -0.53
CA GLU A 88 -2.64 -10.87 -0.90
C GLU A 88 -1.30 -10.54 -1.54
N ASN A 89 -1.28 -9.52 -2.41
CA ASN A 89 -0.04 -9.05 -3.02
C ASN A 89 0.92 -8.44 -1.99
N TYR A 90 0.40 -7.76 -0.97
CA TYR A 90 1.20 -7.22 0.15
C TYR A 90 1.66 -8.30 1.14
N ALA A 91 0.88 -9.35 1.38
CA ALA A 91 1.26 -10.44 2.27
C ALA A 91 2.53 -11.17 1.78
N ASN A 92 2.75 -11.18 0.47
CA ASN A 92 3.99 -11.66 -0.15
C ASN A 92 5.22 -10.76 0.15
N LEU A 93 5.04 -9.54 0.67
CA LEU A 93 6.11 -8.65 1.12
C LEU A 93 6.52 -8.87 2.58
N LYS A 94 5.60 -9.36 3.41
CA LYS A 94 5.84 -9.64 4.84
C LYS A 94 6.55 -10.99 5.08
N LYS A 95 6.72 -11.79 4.04
CA LYS A 95 7.49 -13.05 4.03
C LYS A 95 8.91 -12.82 3.53
#